data_AF-A0A2V1IYC5-F1
#
_entry.id   AF-A0A2V1IYC5-F1
#
_cell.length_a   1.000
_cell.length_b   1.000
_cell.length_c   1.000
_cell.angle_alpha   90.00
_cell.angle_beta   90.00
_cell.angle_gamma   90.00
#
_symmetry.space_group_name_H-M   'P 1'
#
loop_
_entity.id
_entity.type
_entity.pdbx_description
1 polymer ?
#
loop_
_entity_poly.entity_id
_entity_poly.type
_entity_poly.pdbx_seq_one_letter_code
_entity_poly.pdbx_strand_id
1 'polypeptide(L)'
;MLGIASADGKAWVHTAGKTTNPAELWNHIPADSIFQESMAEACEAIINHIGDKVVYINVDNNLSIDCDCNGNPDPAELADLGIFASLDPVAVDRACVDAVRQSPDHGKQHLIERIEARRAPHLLDYAEQLGLGKQRYNLVEIK
;
A
#
# COMPACT_ATOMS: atom_id res chain seq x y z
N MET A 1 0.73 -1.40 2.72
CA MET A 1 1.24 -0.40 3.68
C MET A 1 0.27 0.76 3.70
N LEU A 2 -0.35 1.01 4.86
CA LEU A 2 -1.31 2.10 5.06
C LEU A 2 -0.83 2.95 6.25
N GLY A 3 -0.61 4.24 5.99
CA GLY A 3 -0.21 5.20 7.03
C GLY A 3 -1.40 5.66 7.88
N ILE A 4 -1.12 6.13 9.10
CA ILE A 4 -2.12 6.74 10.00
C ILE A 4 -1.88 8.25 10.02
N ALA A 5 -2.88 9.03 9.59
CA ALA A 5 -2.78 10.48 9.54
C ALA A 5 -4.15 11.16 9.71
N SER A 6 -4.15 12.34 10.35
CA SER A 6 -5.27 13.29 10.30
C SER A 6 -5.49 13.81 8.86
N ALA A 7 -6.56 14.58 8.62
CA ALA A 7 -6.77 15.21 7.31
C ALA A 7 -5.56 16.06 6.88
N ASP A 8 -5.03 16.88 7.80
CA ASP A 8 -3.87 17.73 7.56
C ASP A 8 -2.60 16.90 7.32
N GLY A 9 -2.41 15.82 8.09
CA GLY A 9 -1.31 14.88 7.89
C GLY A 9 -1.40 14.15 6.55
N LYS A 10 -2.61 13.80 6.08
CA LYS A 10 -2.80 13.22 4.75
C LYS A 10 -2.38 14.21 3.67
N ALA A 11 -2.72 15.50 3.81
CA ALA A 11 -2.25 16.54 2.88
C ALA A 11 -0.72 16.64 2.87
N TRP A 12 -0.09 16.57 4.04
CA TRP A 12 1.37 16.59 4.14
C TRP A 12 2.02 15.41 3.39
N VAL A 13 1.54 14.18 3.62
CA VAL A 13 2.06 12.97 2.98
C VAL A 13 1.77 12.96 1.47
N HIS A 14 0.54 13.27 1.06
CA HIS A 14 0.14 13.23 -0.36
C HIS A 14 0.83 14.30 -1.21
N THR A 15 1.36 15.34 -0.57
CA THR A 15 2.08 16.43 -1.25
C THR A 15 3.59 16.37 -1.03
N ALA A 16 4.09 15.32 -0.39
CA ALA A 16 5.50 15.18 -0.01
C ALA A 16 6.05 16.43 0.71
N GLY A 17 5.28 16.90 1.70
CA GLY A 17 5.65 17.99 2.59
C GLY A 17 5.45 19.40 2.04
N LYS A 18 4.57 19.61 1.05
CA LYS A 18 4.32 20.95 0.50
C LYS A 18 3.25 21.73 1.24
N THR A 19 2.19 21.07 1.70
CA THR A 19 1.10 21.73 2.42
C THR A 19 0.45 20.78 3.42
N THR A 20 -0.02 21.33 4.53
CA THR A 20 -0.90 20.63 5.48
C THR A 20 -2.37 20.98 5.25
N ASN A 21 -2.69 21.84 4.29
CA ASN A 21 -4.07 22.24 3.97
C ASN A 21 -4.72 21.23 3.02
N PRO A 22 -5.75 20.47 3.46
CA PRO A 22 -6.41 19.48 2.59
C PRO A 22 -7.06 20.10 1.34
N ALA A 23 -7.46 21.37 1.38
CA ALA A 23 -8.05 22.06 0.24
C ALA A 23 -7.05 22.32 -0.90
N GLU A 24 -5.74 22.32 -0.60
CA GLU A 24 -4.68 22.57 -1.57
C GLU A 24 -3.99 21.29 -2.05
N LEU A 25 -4.28 20.15 -1.43
CA LEU A 25 -3.62 18.85 -1.66
C LEU A 25 -3.48 18.54 -3.16
N TRP A 26 -4.57 18.68 -3.90
CA TRP A 26 -4.65 18.32 -5.32
C TRP A 26 -3.79 19.21 -6.24
N ASN A 27 -3.39 20.40 -5.77
CA ASN A 27 -2.51 21.30 -6.52
C ASN A 27 -1.03 20.96 -6.34
N HIS A 28 -0.70 20.04 -5.43
CA HIS A 28 0.67 19.73 -5.02
C HIS A 28 0.96 18.22 -5.03
N ILE A 29 0.24 17.45 -5.83
CA ILE A 29 0.55 16.03 -6.05
C ILE A 29 1.96 15.93 -6.65
N PRO A 30 2.90 15.23 -5.99
CA PRO A 30 4.26 15.16 -6.47
C PRO A 30 4.35 14.22 -7.68
N ALA A 31 5.34 14.46 -8.54
CA ALA A 31 5.59 13.62 -9.69
C ALA A 31 6.29 12.30 -9.30
N ASP A 32 6.29 11.35 -10.24
CA ASP A 32 7.04 10.10 -10.15
C ASP A 32 6.72 9.26 -8.90
N SER A 33 7.76 8.82 -8.19
CA SER A 33 7.65 7.93 -7.03
C SER A 33 7.72 8.67 -5.68
N ILE A 34 7.76 10.00 -5.70
CA ILE A 34 7.98 10.81 -4.48
C ILE A 34 6.80 10.63 -3.49
N PHE A 35 5.58 10.43 -4.00
CA PHE A 35 4.43 10.13 -3.15
C PHE A 35 4.60 8.79 -2.40
N GLN A 36 5.06 7.76 -3.11
CA GLN A 36 5.29 6.41 -2.57
C GLN A 36 6.40 6.46 -1.51
N GLU A 37 7.47 7.22 -1.75
CA GLU A 37 8.54 7.46 -0.79
C GLU A 37 8.01 8.16 0.47
N SER A 38 7.28 9.26 0.31
CA SER A 38 6.69 9.99 1.43
C SER A 38 5.69 9.12 2.22
N MET A 39 4.94 8.24 1.55
CA MET A 39 4.04 7.30 2.21
C MET A 39 4.80 6.24 3.01
N ALA A 40 5.92 5.72 2.50
CA ALA A 40 6.77 4.79 3.24
C ALA A 40 7.39 5.46 4.49
N GLU A 41 7.90 6.68 4.37
CA GLU A 41 8.43 7.46 5.50
C GLU A 41 7.34 7.76 6.56
N ALA A 42 6.10 8.03 6.12
CA ALA A 42 4.99 8.20 7.03
C ALA A 42 4.66 6.90 7.79
N CYS A 43 4.76 5.74 7.12
CA CYS A 43 4.61 4.44 7.77
C CYS A 43 5.77 4.17 8.74
N GLU A 44 7.00 4.49 8.37
CA GLU A 44 8.19 4.37 9.22
C GLU A 44 7.98 5.06 10.57
N ALA A 45 7.46 6.29 10.56
CA ALA A 45 7.23 7.05 11.80
C ALA A 45 6.32 6.30 12.79
N ILE A 46 5.28 5.64 12.29
CA ILE A 46 4.34 4.84 13.11
C ILE A 46 4.97 3.53 13.55
N ILE A 47 5.66 2.83 12.64
CA ILE A 47 6.33 1.55 12.94
C ILE A 47 7.38 1.76 14.03
N ASN A 48 8.20 2.81 13.90
CA ASN A 48 9.22 3.17 14.90
C ASN A 48 8.60 3.58 16.24
N HIS A 49 7.42 4.20 16.24
CA HIS A 49 6.71 4.57 17.45
C HIS A 49 6.15 3.35 18.20
N ILE A 50 5.55 2.40 17.48
CA ILE A 50 4.89 1.22 18.06
C ILE A 50 5.92 0.13 18.43
N GLY A 51 7.00 0.01 17.66
CA GLY A 51 7.99 -1.05 17.78
C GLY A 51 7.38 -2.43 17.52
N ASP A 52 7.86 -3.45 18.25
CA ASP A 52 7.49 -4.86 18.05
C ASP A 52 6.05 -5.24 18.49
N LYS A 53 5.22 -4.25 18.86
CA LYS A 53 3.86 -4.45 19.37
C LYS A 53 2.81 -4.28 18.27
N VAL A 54 3.09 -4.80 17.08
CA VAL A 54 2.26 -4.64 15.88
C VAL A 54 2.15 -5.97 15.13
N VAL A 55 0.98 -6.20 14.56
CA VAL A 55 0.73 -7.26 13.58
C VAL A 55 0.06 -6.62 12.36
N TYR A 56 0.51 -7.01 11.18
CA TYR A 56 -0.01 -6.50 9.91
C TYR A 56 -0.94 -7.56 9.32
N ILE A 57 -2.16 -7.14 8.99
CA ILE A 57 -3.18 -8.00 8.43
C ILE A 57 -3.77 -7.29 7.21
N ASN A 58 -3.62 -7.90 6.04
CA ASN A 58 -4.25 -7.46 4.80
C ASN A 58 -5.45 -8.36 4.51
N VAL A 59 -6.59 -7.75 4.21
CA VAL A 59 -7.81 -8.45 3.81
C VAL A 59 -7.99 -8.15 2.32
N ASP A 60 -7.59 -9.11 1.49
CA ASP A 60 -7.60 -8.96 0.03
C ASP A 60 -8.96 -9.45 -0.50
N ASN A 61 -9.99 -8.65 -0.27
CA ASN A 61 -11.35 -8.90 -0.71
C ASN A 61 -11.90 -7.71 -1.51
N ASN A 62 -12.92 -7.97 -2.33
CA ASN A 62 -13.60 -6.94 -3.14
C ASN A 62 -12.61 -6.04 -3.91
N LEU A 63 -11.67 -6.68 -4.61
CA LEU A 63 -10.50 -6.03 -5.21
C LEU A 63 -10.87 -5.21 -6.46
N SER A 64 -11.04 -3.90 -6.27
CA SER A 64 -11.18 -2.88 -7.32
C SER A 64 -9.82 -2.29 -7.75
N ILE A 65 -9.76 -1.68 -8.93
CA ILE A 65 -8.59 -0.90 -9.37
C ILE A 65 -8.48 0.47 -8.69
N ASP A 66 -9.55 0.92 -8.02
CA ASP A 66 -9.55 2.16 -7.26
C ASP A 66 -9.36 1.92 -5.77
N CYS A 67 -8.73 2.89 -5.12
CA CYS A 67 -8.56 2.88 -3.68
C CYS A 67 -9.89 3.17 -2.99
N ASP A 68 -10.12 2.58 -1.82
CA ASP A 68 -11.30 2.82 -0.96
C ASP A 68 -11.48 4.29 -0.55
N CYS A 69 -10.47 5.14 -0.73
CA CYS A 69 -10.61 6.58 -0.55
C CYS A 69 -11.35 7.28 -1.70
N ASN A 70 -11.55 6.61 -2.85
CA ASN A 70 -12.34 7.11 -3.96
C ASN A 70 -13.83 7.01 -3.59
N GLY A 71 -14.53 8.15 -3.60
CA GLY A 71 -15.97 8.21 -3.31
C GLY A 71 -16.86 7.58 -4.40
N ASN A 72 -16.30 7.22 -5.55
CA ASN A 72 -16.98 6.52 -6.64
C ASN A 72 -16.01 5.53 -7.32
N PRO A 73 -15.69 4.40 -6.65
CA PRO A 73 -14.73 3.42 -7.15
C PRO A 73 -15.32 2.57 -8.27
N ASP A 74 -14.48 2.11 -9.18
CA ASP A 74 -14.84 1.08 -10.16
C ASP A 74 -15.22 -0.24 -9.46
N PRO A 75 -16.09 -1.07 -10.06
CA PRO A 75 -16.46 -2.35 -9.48
C PRO A 75 -15.25 -3.30 -9.36
N ALA A 76 -15.30 -4.20 -8.37
CA ALA A 76 -14.29 -5.24 -8.23
C ALA A 76 -14.37 -6.26 -9.38
N GLU A 77 -13.23 -6.52 -10.02
CA GLU A 77 -13.13 -7.45 -11.15
C GLU A 77 -12.31 -8.70 -10.83
N LEU A 78 -11.60 -8.72 -9.69
CA LEU A 78 -10.80 -9.84 -9.22
C LEU A 78 -11.46 -10.47 -7.99
N ALA A 79 -11.60 -11.80 -7.99
CA ALA A 79 -12.08 -12.55 -6.83
C ALA A 79 -11.19 -12.38 -5.59
N ASP A 80 -11.80 -12.53 -4.40
CA ASP A 80 -11.11 -12.46 -3.12
C ASP A 80 -9.91 -13.42 -3.06
N LEU A 81 -8.77 -12.93 -2.57
CA LEU A 81 -7.52 -13.70 -2.42
C LEU A 81 -7.30 -14.20 -1.00
N GLY A 82 -8.09 -13.71 -0.04
CA GLY A 82 -8.09 -14.16 1.34
C GLY A 82 -7.51 -13.15 2.31
N ILE A 83 -6.95 -13.64 3.42
CA ILE A 83 -6.37 -12.83 4.49
C ILE A 83 -4.91 -13.19 4.62
N PHE A 84 -4.03 -12.18 4.57
CA PHE A 84 -2.59 -12.32 4.75
C PHE A 84 -2.19 -11.65 6.06
N ALA A 85 -1.29 -12.28 6.81
CA ALA A 85 -0.81 -11.73 8.07
C ALA A 85 0.70 -11.93 8.23
N SER A 86 1.37 -10.96 8.84
CA SER A 86 2.80 -10.99 9.12
C SER A 86 3.16 -10.04 10.27
N LEU A 87 4.32 -10.27 10.88
CA LEU A 87 4.99 -9.28 11.74
C LEU A 87 5.93 -8.36 10.93
N ASP A 88 6.16 -8.68 9.66
CA ASP A 88 6.93 -7.87 8.70
C ASP A 88 5.96 -7.23 7.69
N PRO A 89 5.85 -5.89 7.66
CA PRO A 89 4.89 -5.17 6.81
C PRO A 89 5.24 -5.27 5.32
N VAL A 90 6.53 -5.31 4.98
CA VAL A 90 6.97 -5.40 3.58
C VAL A 90 6.68 -6.81 3.05
N ALA A 91 6.88 -7.84 3.87
CA ALA A 91 6.60 -9.22 3.50
C ALA A 91 5.12 -9.47 3.22
N VAL A 92 4.20 -8.95 4.06
CA VAL A 92 2.75 -9.18 3.84
C VAL A 92 2.24 -8.44 2.61
N ASP A 93 2.66 -7.20 2.39
CA ASP A 93 2.28 -6.46 1.19
C ASP A 93 2.82 -7.13 -0.07
N ARG A 94 4.07 -7.63 0.00
CA ARG A 94 4.66 -8.35 -1.12
C ARG A 94 3.89 -9.64 -1.43
N ALA A 95 3.47 -10.38 -0.40
CA ALA A 95 2.65 -11.57 -0.56
C ALA A 95 1.31 -11.28 -1.25
N CYS A 96 0.64 -10.17 -0.89
CA CYS A 96 -0.59 -9.71 -1.56
C CYS A 96 -0.37 -9.41 -3.05
N VAL A 97 0.68 -8.65 -3.38
CA VAL A 97 1.02 -8.32 -4.79
C VAL A 97 1.32 -9.58 -5.59
N ASP A 98 2.08 -10.51 -5.01
CA ASP A 98 2.39 -11.78 -5.67
C ASP A 98 1.15 -12.67 -5.81
N ALA A 99 0.23 -12.67 -4.84
CA ALA A 99 -1.05 -13.38 -4.92
C ALA A 99 -1.94 -12.85 -6.06
N VAL A 100 -2.03 -11.53 -6.25
CA VAL A 100 -2.73 -10.92 -7.40
C VAL A 100 -2.13 -11.42 -8.71
N ARG A 101 -0.79 -11.40 -8.84
CA ARG A 101 -0.10 -11.85 -10.06
C ARG A 101 -0.31 -13.35 -10.34
N GLN A 102 -0.33 -14.16 -9.29
CA GLN A 102 -0.47 -15.62 -9.36
C GLN A 102 -1.94 -16.07 -9.49
N SER A 103 -2.92 -15.20 -9.24
CA SER A 103 -4.33 -15.54 -9.34
C SER A 103 -4.68 -16.17 -10.70
N PRO A 104 -5.50 -17.22 -10.76
CA PRO A 104 -5.97 -17.78 -12.03
C PRO A 104 -7.06 -16.93 -12.69
N ASP A 105 -7.63 -15.96 -11.97
CA ASP A 105 -8.68 -15.08 -12.45
C ASP A 105 -8.15 -14.13 -13.54
N HIS A 106 -8.91 -13.96 -14.62
CA HIS A 106 -8.56 -13.05 -15.70
C HIS A 106 -8.66 -11.58 -15.28
N GLY A 107 -9.56 -11.25 -14.35
CA GLY A 107 -9.74 -9.89 -13.83
C GLY A 107 -8.50 -9.29 -13.17
N LYS A 108 -7.52 -10.14 -12.79
CA LYS A 108 -6.23 -9.68 -12.26
C LYS A 108 -5.48 -8.72 -13.20
N GLN A 109 -5.73 -8.79 -14.51
CA GLN A 109 -5.02 -7.97 -15.48
C GLN A 109 -5.22 -6.47 -15.23
N HIS A 110 -6.45 -6.07 -14.89
CA HIS A 110 -6.78 -4.68 -14.58
C HIS A 110 -6.03 -4.18 -13.33
N LEU A 111 -5.97 -5.02 -12.28
CA LEU A 111 -5.26 -4.67 -11.07
C LEU A 111 -3.73 -4.64 -11.26
N ILE A 112 -3.18 -5.57 -12.05
CA ILE A 112 -1.76 -5.57 -12.42
C ILE A 112 -1.42 -4.30 -13.20
N GLU A 113 -2.21 -3.96 -14.24
CA GLU A 113 -2.01 -2.74 -15.02
C GLU A 113 -2.03 -1.50 -14.11
N ARG A 114 -2.98 -1.44 -13.18
CA ARG A 114 -3.08 -0.36 -12.20
C ARG A 114 -1.86 -0.26 -11.30
N ILE A 115 -1.39 -1.38 -10.76
CA ILE A 115 -0.19 -1.48 -9.90
C ILE A 115 1.03 -0.93 -10.63
N GLU A 116 1.23 -1.32 -11.89
CA GLU A 116 2.37 -0.89 -12.69
C GLU A 116 2.25 0.59 -13.10
N ALA A 117 1.07 1.04 -13.53
CA ALA A 117 0.81 2.43 -13.92
C ALA A 117 1.01 3.42 -12.76
N ARG A 118 0.77 2.97 -11.52
CA ARG A 118 1.02 3.76 -10.30
C ARG A 118 2.37 3.49 -9.66
N ARG A 119 3.25 2.73 -10.31
CA ARG A 119 4.61 2.40 -9.81
C ARG A 119 4.59 1.85 -8.38
N ALA A 120 3.53 1.13 -8.01
CA ALA A 120 3.35 0.63 -6.65
C ALA A 120 4.51 -0.27 -6.15
N PRO A 121 5.20 -1.07 -7.00
CA PRO A 121 6.37 -1.83 -6.55
C PRO A 121 7.50 -0.97 -5.93
N HIS A 122 7.65 0.29 -6.37
CA HIS A 122 8.66 1.20 -5.81
C HIS A 122 8.47 1.44 -4.31
N LEU A 123 7.23 1.42 -3.83
CA LEU A 123 6.93 1.54 -2.40
C LEU A 123 7.60 0.42 -1.59
N LEU A 124 7.54 -0.81 -2.08
CA LEU A 124 8.13 -1.98 -1.40
C LEU A 124 9.65 -1.93 -1.44
N ASP A 125 10.22 -1.55 -2.58
CA ASP A 125 11.67 -1.39 -2.73
C ASP A 125 12.21 -0.34 -1.76
N TYR A 126 11.54 0.81 -1.67
CA TYR A 126 11.95 1.90 -0.81
C TYR A 126 11.72 1.59 0.69
N ALA A 127 10.61 0.95 1.04
CA ALA A 127 10.37 0.53 2.42
C ALA A 127 11.39 -0.51 2.92
N GLU A 128 11.83 -1.42 2.05
CA GLU A 128 12.93 -2.34 2.37
C GLU A 128 14.27 -1.59 2.55
N GLN A 129 14.53 -0.53 1.76
CA GLN A 129 15.70 0.35 1.92
C GLN A 129 15.69 1.12 3.23
N LEU A 130 14.53 1.60 3.68
CA LEU A 130 14.33 2.21 5.00
C LEU A 130 14.46 1.19 6.16
N GLY A 131 14.51 -0.11 5.85
CA GLY A 131 14.65 -1.15 6.87
C GLY A 131 13.35 -1.54 7.57
N LEU A 132 12.19 -1.21 6.98
CA LEU A 132 10.87 -1.51 7.55
C LEU A 132 10.48 -2.99 7.48
N GLY A 133 11.21 -3.78 6.70
CA GLY A 133 10.94 -5.20 6.49
C GLY A 133 11.73 -5.76 5.32
N LYS A 134 11.33 -6.94 4.86
CA LYS A 134 11.93 -7.64 3.71
C LYS A 134 10.89 -8.07 2.71
N GLN A 135 11.22 -7.92 1.42
CA GLN A 135 10.37 -8.45 0.36
C GLN A 135 10.44 -9.99 0.25
N ARG A 136 11.51 -10.61 0.76
CA ARG A 136 11.58 -12.08 0.82
C ARG A 136 10.72 -12.59 1.95
N TYR A 137 9.83 -13.53 1.63
CA TYR A 137 8.92 -14.16 2.58
C TYR A 137 8.83 -15.67 2.31
N ASN A 138 8.30 -16.41 3.29
CA ASN A 138 7.83 -17.78 3.11
C ASN A 138 6.34 -17.82 3.39
N LEU A 139 5.55 -18.36 2.45
CA LEU A 139 4.11 -18.47 2.62
C LEU A 139 3.78 -19.72 3.43
N VAL A 140 3.08 -19.54 4.56
CA VAL A 140 2.60 -20.63 5.40
C VAL A 140 1.07 -20.58 5.43
N GLU A 141 0.44 -21.62 4.90
CA GLU A 141 -1.02 -21.77 4.94
C GLU A 141 -1.45 -22.33 6.30
N ILE A 142 -2.39 -21.65 6.96
CA ILE A 142 -3.00 -22.12 8.20
C ILE A 142 -4.38 -22.70 7.86
N LYS A 143 -4.59 -23.97 8.22
CA LYS A 143 -5.84 -24.71 8.02
C LYS A 143 -6.58 -24.90 9.33
#